data_AF-A0AAV6HWP6-F1
#
_entry.id   AF-A0AAV6HWP6-F1
#
_cell.length_a   1.000
_cell.length_b   1.000
_cell.length_c   1.000
_cell.angle_alpha   90.00
_cell.angle_beta   90.00
_cell.angle_gamma   90.00
#
_symmetry.space_group_name_H-M   'P 1'
#
loop_
_entity.id
_entity.type
_entity.pdbx_description
1 polymer ?
#
loop_
_entity_poly.entity_id
_entity_poly.type
_entity_poly.pdbx_seq_one_letter_code
_entity_poly.pdbx_strand_id
1 'polypeptide(L)'
;MRRRKNLSEATSSDEDEINIAEPDPVEDPVDITSRLKIHKKSGGRPGCSNTKEGDDYRTYKPLYKAAQRGDWESANAFFKENEDALTAKINAYSETALHVAVGEGTSSKSISFMKKLVYRMPPEALECRDKHGRTPFLAAVAVGNTEAVKFLWWVGINSQYRRAQFWSALYAAAESARKDILLFLLDVSENDTFSEVFPKEDSAAYFLIQVIASGCYDFSLRKQTDIASDLVIRYPRLATLTRANGDFGLKVLARKVSAFKSGSNHQGWQDIIYNLQSLKVTKEESTSHIKGDIEKGIDGPQVTRQRRNWARHLVEYFWTFVPCIKHIQDEKKMHFQALKLVKYLCERLKSQNNSDDADKLAKNALLTAAKFGIHEVIEAILESFPKLIWAEDEKGLNIFHIAIEKRHANVFNLIYRVGPNRELLVQMRDPFGNNLLHLAGKLAPRNKYNLVIGAALQMQRELQWFEV
;
A
#
# COMPACT_ATOMS: atom_id res chain seq x y z
N MET A 1 -54.70 35.67 37.23
CA MET A 1 -54.79 37.08 37.67
C MET A 1 -53.99 37.24 38.96
N ARG A 2 -53.25 38.37 39.10
CA ARG A 2 -52.36 38.80 40.21
C ARG A 2 -50.96 38.14 40.16
N ARG A 3 -49.82 38.82 39.98
CA ARG A 3 -49.21 40.12 40.36
C ARG A 3 -47.97 39.81 41.22
N ARG A 4 -46.81 40.07 40.63
CA ARG A 4 -45.53 40.59 41.20
C ARG A 4 -45.16 40.23 42.65
N LYS A 5 -43.93 39.71 42.82
CA LYS A 5 -42.87 40.44 43.55
C LYS A 5 -41.47 39.85 43.30
N ASN A 6 -40.53 40.80 43.20
CA ASN A 6 -39.09 40.70 42.95
C ASN A 6 -38.32 40.13 44.16
N LEU A 7 -37.03 39.82 43.92
CA LEU A 7 -35.81 39.96 44.76
C LEU A 7 -34.85 38.83 44.30
N SER A 8 -33.60 39.00 43.89
CA SER A 8 -32.60 40.07 44.10
C SER A 8 -31.39 39.82 43.19
N GLU A 9 -30.93 40.87 42.51
CA GLU A 9 -29.53 41.34 42.42
C GLU A 9 -28.36 40.33 42.59
N ALA A 10 -27.52 40.17 41.56
CA ALA A 10 -26.27 40.94 41.38
C ALA A 10 -25.19 40.19 40.57
N THR A 11 -24.38 40.96 39.83
CA THR A 11 -23.06 40.68 39.24
C THR A 11 -23.04 39.83 37.95
N SER A 12 -22.80 40.42 36.77
CA SER A 12 -21.52 40.90 36.22
C SER A 12 -20.64 39.77 35.68
N SER A 13 -20.64 39.59 34.36
CA SER A 13 -19.44 39.38 33.55
C SER A 13 -19.83 39.41 32.08
N ASP A 14 -19.11 40.23 31.33
CA ASP A 14 -19.21 40.42 29.90
C ASP A 14 -18.85 39.10 29.16
N GLU A 15 -19.77 38.61 28.33
CA GLU A 15 -19.43 37.66 27.26
C GLU A 15 -19.37 38.45 25.96
N ASP A 16 -18.16 38.78 25.52
CA ASP A 16 -17.88 39.21 24.16
C ASP A 16 -18.14 38.04 23.20
N GLU A 17 -19.28 38.06 22.51
CA GLU A 17 -19.54 37.24 21.33
C GLU A 17 -18.54 37.59 20.23
N ILE A 18 -17.45 36.80 20.12
CA ILE A 18 -16.60 36.79 18.93
C ILE A 18 -17.41 36.12 17.82
N ASN A 19 -17.99 36.95 16.95
CA ASN A 19 -18.65 36.55 15.73
C ASN A 19 -17.61 35.91 14.78
N ILE A 20 -17.54 34.57 14.78
CA ILE A 20 -16.73 33.79 13.83
C ILE A 20 -17.44 33.84 12.49
N ALA A 21 -17.04 34.78 11.64
CA ALA A 21 -17.42 34.78 10.23
C ALA A 21 -16.96 33.47 9.58
N GLU A 22 -17.89 32.78 8.93
CA GLU A 22 -17.63 31.61 8.10
C GLU A 22 -16.51 31.90 7.08
N PRO A 23 -15.61 30.95 6.79
CA PRO A 23 -14.58 31.15 5.78
C PRO A 23 -15.20 31.26 4.39
N ASP A 24 -14.80 32.28 3.64
CA ASP A 24 -15.20 32.52 2.26
C ASP A 24 -15.10 31.26 1.39
N PRO A 25 -16.04 31.06 0.43
CA PRO A 25 -16.04 29.89 -0.44
C PRO A 25 -14.76 29.84 -1.29
N VAL A 26 -14.21 28.64 -1.39
CA VAL A 26 -13.03 28.29 -2.19
C VAL A 26 -13.16 28.88 -3.60
N GLU A 27 -12.27 29.83 -3.96
CA GLU A 27 -12.20 30.40 -5.31
C GLU A 27 -12.03 29.30 -6.38
N ASP A 28 -12.79 29.40 -7.46
CA ASP A 28 -12.83 28.42 -8.55
C ASP A 28 -11.45 28.18 -9.19
N PRO A 29 -11.07 26.92 -9.53
CA PRO A 29 -9.77 26.58 -10.15
C PRO A 29 -9.48 27.32 -11.46
N VAL A 30 -10.52 27.77 -12.16
CA VAL A 30 -10.41 28.48 -13.43
C VAL A 30 -9.84 29.89 -13.24
N ASP A 31 -10.17 30.59 -12.15
CA ASP A 31 -9.69 31.96 -11.88
C ASP A 31 -8.22 32.00 -11.39
N ILE A 32 -7.70 30.88 -10.90
CA ILE A 32 -6.29 30.77 -10.49
C ILE A 32 -5.39 30.60 -11.73
N THR A 33 -5.86 29.86 -12.74
CA THR A 33 -5.12 29.65 -13.99
C THR A 33 -5.06 30.90 -14.88
N SER A 34 -6.06 31.78 -14.80
CA SER A 34 -6.09 33.07 -15.50
C SER A 34 -5.07 34.05 -14.90
N ARG A 35 -4.92 34.12 -13.57
CA ARG A 35 -3.90 34.97 -12.90
C ARG A 35 -2.47 34.56 -13.24
N LEU A 36 -2.20 33.25 -13.39
CA LEU A 36 -0.90 32.73 -13.87
C LEU A 36 -0.57 33.09 -15.33
N LYS A 37 -1.58 33.31 -16.19
CA LYS A 37 -1.36 33.77 -17.57
C LYS A 37 -0.95 35.24 -17.66
N ILE A 38 -1.28 36.07 -16.66
CA ILE A 38 -0.98 37.51 -16.67
C ILE A 38 0.53 37.78 -16.53
N HIS A 39 1.28 36.87 -15.89
CA HIS A 39 2.74 37.00 -15.71
C HIS A 39 3.58 36.51 -16.92
N LYS A 40 2.96 36.11 -18.04
CA LYS A 40 3.67 35.59 -19.23
C LYS A 40 4.27 36.63 -20.17
N LYS A 41 4.24 37.94 -19.86
CA LYS A 41 4.82 38.97 -20.73
C LYS A 41 5.78 39.89 -19.96
N SER A 42 7.05 39.52 -19.92
CA SER A 42 8.21 40.38 -20.22
C SER A 42 9.51 39.79 -19.66
N GLY A 43 10.57 39.81 -20.49
CA GLY A 43 11.97 39.69 -20.06
C GLY A 43 12.49 38.27 -19.82
N GLY A 44 13.47 37.84 -20.61
CA GLY A 44 14.24 36.63 -20.30
C GLY A 44 15.03 36.80 -18.99
N ARG A 45 14.91 35.82 -18.07
CA ARG A 45 15.71 35.65 -16.84
C ARG A 45 15.44 34.25 -16.21
N PRO A 46 16.27 33.77 -15.26
CA PRO A 46 17.08 32.57 -15.41
C PRO A 46 16.40 31.27 -14.95
N GLY A 47 16.75 30.16 -15.60
CA GLY A 47 16.55 28.82 -15.02
C GLY A 47 17.36 28.65 -13.73
N CYS A 48 17.12 27.56 -12.99
CA CYS A 48 17.75 27.26 -11.68
C CYS A 48 19.19 27.77 -11.60
N SER A 49 19.44 28.77 -10.74
CA SER A 49 20.78 29.30 -10.57
C SER A 49 21.66 28.22 -9.95
N ASN A 50 22.61 27.72 -10.75
CA ASN A 50 23.68 26.90 -10.23
C ASN A 50 24.57 27.84 -9.42
N THR A 51 24.51 27.72 -8.09
CA THR A 51 25.62 28.18 -7.25
C THR A 51 26.88 27.52 -7.79
N LYS A 52 27.93 28.30 -8.04
CA LYS A 52 29.17 27.77 -8.59
C LYS A 52 29.69 26.73 -7.59
N GLU A 53 30.19 25.59 -8.08
CA GLU A 53 30.84 24.59 -7.23
C GLU A 53 31.95 25.28 -6.42
N GLY A 54 31.69 25.53 -5.14
CA GLY A 54 32.56 26.32 -4.25
C GLY A 54 31.92 27.51 -3.55
N ASP A 55 30.65 27.86 -3.83
CA ASP A 55 29.95 28.94 -3.11
C ASP A 55 29.74 28.58 -1.63
N ASP A 56 30.10 29.52 -0.75
CA ASP A 56 30.02 29.35 0.71
C ASP A 56 28.55 29.33 1.16
N TYR A 57 27.95 28.14 1.31
CA TYR A 57 26.58 27.94 1.81
C TYR A 57 26.27 28.69 3.13
N ARG A 58 27.31 29.19 3.82
CA ARG A 58 27.15 30.10 4.96
C ARG A 58 26.29 31.32 4.65
N THR A 59 26.32 31.84 3.42
CA THR A 59 25.49 33.00 3.01
C THR A 59 23.99 32.68 3.04
N TYR A 60 23.61 31.45 2.64
CA TYR A 60 22.21 31.00 2.62
C TYR A 60 21.75 30.35 3.94
N LYS A 61 22.62 30.23 4.94
CA LYS A 61 22.28 29.67 6.26
C LYS A 61 21.09 30.34 6.94
N PRO A 62 20.91 31.69 6.88
CA PRO A 62 19.72 32.34 7.42
C PRO A 62 18.44 31.91 6.68
N LEU A 63 18.50 31.87 5.34
CA LEU A 63 17.37 31.46 4.50
C LEU A 63 16.99 29.98 4.74
N TYR A 64 17.98 29.10 4.87
CA TYR A 64 17.77 27.69 5.22
C TYR A 64 17.02 27.55 6.56
N LYS A 65 17.48 28.24 7.60
CA LYS A 65 16.81 28.22 8.92
C LYS A 65 15.40 28.81 8.88
N ALA A 66 15.18 29.85 8.07
CA ALA A 66 13.88 30.46 7.89
C ALA A 66 12.91 29.49 7.20
N ALA A 67 13.35 28.83 6.12
CA ALA A 67 12.57 27.81 5.43
C ALA A 67 12.23 26.63 6.34
N GLN A 68 13.18 26.17 7.15
CA GLN A 68 12.98 25.09 8.11
C GLN A 68 11.97 25.43 9.21
N ARG A 69 11.91 26.69 9.64
CA ARG A 69 10.98 27.15 10.69
C ARG A 69 9.64 27.63 10.16
N GLY A 70 9.49 27.73 8.83
CA GLY A 70 8.36 28.41 8.20
C GLY A 70 8.30 29.91 8.50
N ASP A 71 9.44 30.54 8.77
CA ASP A 71 9.56 31.98 9.07
C ASP A 71 9.61 32.79 7.78
N TRP A 72 8.43 33.20 7.31
CA TRP A 72 8.29 33.97 6.07
C TRP A 72 8.91 35.36 6.16
N GLU A 73 8.89 35.99 7.33
CA GLU A 73 9.35 37.38 7.48
C GLU A 73 10.86 37.47 7.29
N SER A 74 11.60 36.59 7.97
CA SER A 74 13.05 36.49 7.82
C SER A 74 13.46 36.11 6.39
N ALA A 75 12.75 35.17 5.77
CA ALA A 75 13.04 34.79 4.37
C ALA A 75 12.70 35.91 3.38
N ASN A 76 11.59 36.62 3.58
CA ASN A 76 11.18 37.73 2.71
C ASN A 76 12.14 38.91 2.81
N ALA A 77 12.70 39.19 3.99
CA ALA A 77 13.78 40.16 4.14
C ALA A 77 15.01 39.74 3.34
N PHE A 78 15.41 38.46 3.45
CA PHE A 78 16.54 37.92 2.69
C PHE A 78 16.32 37.99 1.16
N PHE A 79 15.11 37.70 0.69
CA PHE A 79 14.77 37.78 -0.75
C PHE A 79 14.76 39.20 -1.29
N LYS A 80 14.43 40.21 -0.47
CA LYS A 80 14.51 41.62 -0.87
C LYS A 80 15.94 42.09 -1.08
N GLU A 81 16.88 41.55 -0.31
CA GLU A 81 18.30 41.85 -0.44
C GLU A 81 18.95 41.04 -1.57
N ASN A 82 18.49 39.80 -1.79
CA ASN A 82 19.04 38.86 -2.77
C ASN A 82 17.91 38.20 -3.58
N GLU A 83 17.48 38.82 -4.67
CA GLU A 83 16.39 38.28 -5.52
C GLU A 83 16.73 36.88 -6.09
N ASP A 84 18.00 36.65 -6.44
CA ASP A 84 18.48 35.36 -6.97
C ASP A 84 18.29 34.21 -5.98
N ALA A 85 18.19 34.50 -4.68
CA ALA A 85 17.98 33.51 -3.62
C ALA A 85 16.62 32.81 -3.71
N LEU A 86 15.65 33.37 -4.44
CA LEU A 86 14.36 32.73 -4.71
C LEU A 86 14.51 31.42 -5.51
N THR A 87 15.56 31.32 -6.34
CA THR A 87 15.79 30.17 -7.23
C THR A 87 17.09 29.40 -6.92
N ALA A 88 17.86 29.90 -5.95
CA ALA A 88 19.17 29.36 -5.61
C ALA A 88 19.11 28.01 -4.89
N LYS A 89 20.16 27.22 -5.11
CA LYS A 89 20.47 26.01 -4.34
C LYS A 89 21.18 26.39 -3.05
N ILE A 90 20.50 26.25 -1.92
CA ILE A 90 20.87 26.84 -0.63
C ILE A 90 21.67 25.93 0.30
N ASN A 91 21.87 24.65 -0.06
CA ASN A 91 22.62 23.70 0.77
C ASN A 91 23.39 22.64 -0.07
N ALA A 92 24.15 21.79 0.62
CA ALA A 92 24.95 20.70 0.04
C ALA A 92 24.10 19.62 -0.67
N TYR A 93 22.79 19.59 -0.44
CA TYR A 93 21.86 18.69 -1.14
C TYR A 93 21.37 19.27 -2.46
N SER A 94 21.89 20.44 -2.88
CA SER A 94 21.39 21.20 -4.02
C SER A 94 19.90 21.54 -3.90
N GLU A 95 19.40 21.67 -2.68
CA GLU A 95 18.00 21.98 -2.41
C GLU A 95 17.75 23.49 -2.53
N THR A 96 16.58 23.86 -3.04
CA THR A 96 16.08 25.24 -2.98
C THR A 96 15.36 25.49 -1.64
N ALA A 97 15.05 26.74 -1.33
CA ALA A 97 14.23 27.07 -0.16
C ALA A 97 12.88 26.32 -0.14
N LEU A 98 12.31 26.02 -1.31
CA LEU A 98 11.07 25.27 -1.44
C LEU A 98 11.25 23.77 -1.10
N HIS A 99 12.36 23.14 -1.49
CA HIS A 99 12.66 21.76 -1.10
C HIS A 99 12.73 21.61 0.43
N VAL A 100 13.44 22.53 1.09
CA VAL A 100 13.58 22.55 2.55
C VAL A 100 12.22 22.77 3.22
N ALA A 101 11.45 23.77 2.77
CA ALA A 101 10.14 24.07 3.35
C ALA A 101 9.15 22.90 3.23
N VAL A 102 9.23 22.12 2.13
CA VAL A 102 8.41 20.93 1.92
C VAL A 102 8.81 19.78 2.84
N GLY A 103 10.12 19.62 3.10
CA GLY A 103 10.67 18.53 3.89
C GLY A 103 10.47 18.63 5.40
N GLU A 104 10.29 19.84 5.92
CA GLU A 104 10.29 20.13 7.37
C GLU A 104 8.91 19.98 8.04
N GLY A 105 7.90 19.53 7.29
CA GLY A 105 6.68 18.96 7.85
C GLY A 105 5.41 19.81 7.72
N THR A 106 4.31 19.29 8.25
CA THR A 106 2.92 19.76 8.05
C THR A 106 2.53 20.94 8.94
N SER A 107 3.48 21.65 9.56
CA SER A 107 3.16 22.79 10.42
C SER A 107 2.46 23.90 9.61
N SER A 108 1.46 24.55 10.20
CA SER A 108 0.72 25.64 9.56
C SER A 108 1.64 26.75 9.04
N LYS A 109 2.71 27.05 9.78
CA LYS A 109 3.76 28.00 9.39
C LYS A 109 4.51 27.55 8.14
N SER A 110 4.93 26.28 8.08
CA SER A 110 5.65 25.75 6.91
C SER A 110 4.75 25.67 5.67
N ILE A 111 3.47 25.32 5.84
CA ILE A 111 2.48 25.34 4.74
C ILE A 111 2.27 26.77 4.25
N SER A 112 2.10 27.75 5.14
CA SER A 112 1.95 29.17 4.76
C SER A 112 3.19 29.70 4.04
N PHE A 113 4.38 29.39 4.57
CA PHE A 113 5.66 29.71 3.96
C PHE A 113 5.77 29.16 2.54
N MET A 114 5.51 27.86 2.38
CA MET A 114 5.54 27.16 1.09
C MET A 114 4.58 27.82 0.09
N LYS A 115 3.32 28.06 0.48
CA LYS A 115 2.32 28.71 -0.40
C LYS A 115 2.80 30.07 -0.88
N LYS A 116 3.23 30.94 0.04
CA LYS A 116 3.75 32.28 -0.29
C LYS A 116 4.98 32.21 -1.19
N LEU A 117 5.86 31.24 -0.97
CA LEU A 117 7.06 31.05 -1.77
C LEU A 117 6.70 30.63 -3.21
N VAL A 118 5.79 29.68 -3.40
CA VAL A 118 5.35 29.21 -4.73
C VAL A 118 4.75 30.35 -5.56
N TYR A 119 3.96 31.26 -4.95
CA TYR A 119 3.42 32.43 -5.67
C TYR A 119 4.48 33.46 -6.09
N ARG A 120 5.68 33.42 -5.51
CA ARG A 120 6.78 34.34 -5.80
C ARG A 120 7.84 33.73 -6.72
N MET A 121 7.90 32.40 -6.80
CA MET A 121 8.88 31.70 -7.63
C MET A 121 8.44 31.67 -9.10
N PRO A 122 9.38 31.81 -10.05
CA PRO A 122 9.09 31.56 -11.45
C PRO A 122 8.76 30.07 -11.68
N PRO A 123 7.92 29.72 -12.68
CA PRO A 123 7.54 28.34 -12.96
C PRO A 123 8.73 27.40 -13.17
N GLU A 124 9.82 27.90 -13.76
CA GLU A 124 11.05 27.15 -14.01
C GLU A 124 11.75 26.74 -12.71
N ALA A 125 11.63 27.55 -11.64
CA ALA A 125 12.24 27.26 -10.36
C ALA A 125 11.50 26.18 -9.56
N LEU A 126 10.24 25.93 -9.88
CA LEU A 126 9.45 24.83 -9.32
C LEU A 126 9.91 23.46 -9.86
N GLU A 127 10.62 23.47 -10.99
CA GLU A 127 11.19 22.26 -11.61
C GLU A 127 12.67 22.06 -11.26
N CYS A 128 13.25 22.90 -10.39
CA CYS A 128 14.62 22.72 -9.92
C CYS A 128 14.79 21.37 -9.24
N ARG A 129 15.91 20.70 -9.53
CA ARG A 129 16.22 19.38 -8.98
C ARG A 129 17.28 19.45 -7.90
N ASP A 130 17.04 18.73 -6.82
CA ASP A 130 18.03 18.43 -5.78
C ASP A 130 19.11 17.46 -6.29
N LYS A 131 20.07 17.11 -5.44
CA LYS A 131 21.15 16.16 -5.77
C LYS A 131 20.67 14.74 -6.11
N HIS A 132 19.44 14.39 -5.71
CA HIS A 132 18.81 13.11 -6.00
C HIS A 132 17.96 13.18 -7.28
N GLY A 133 17.95 14.32 -7.98
CA GLY A 133 17.16 14.53 -9.18
C GLY A 133 15.68 14.80 -8.91
N ARG A 134 15.28 15.05 -7.65
CA ARG A 134 13.89 15.28 -7.25
C ARG A 134 13.56 16.76 -7.35
N THR A 135 12.35 17.07 -7.81
CA THR A 135 11.76 18.41 -7.68
C THR A 135 11.17 18.60 -6.29
N PRO A 136 10.80 19.83 -5.88
CA PRO A 136 10.13 20.05 -4.60
C PRO A 136 8.85 19.23 -4.46
N PHE A 137 8.12 19.02 -5.56
CA PHE A 137 6.95 18.13 -5.59
C PHE A 137 7.31 16.68 -5.27
N LEU A 138 8.34 16.10 -5.90
CA LEU A 138 8.77 14.73 -5.62
C LEU A 138 9.39 14.58 -4.23
N ALA A 139 10.05 15.62 -3.72
CA ALA A 139 10.49 15.68 -2.33
C ALA A 139 9.29 15.64 -1.36
N ALA A 140 8.19 16.34 -1.67
CA ALA A 140 6.94 16.29 -0.89
C ALA A 140 6.36 14.88 -0.81
N VAL A 141 6.38 14.16 -1.94
CA VAL A 141 5.90 12.78 -2.02
C VAL A 141 6.77 11.85 -1.17
N ALA A 142 8.09 11.96 -1.30
CA ALA A 142 9.03 11.11 -0.58
C ALA A 142 8.95 11.31 0.95
N VAL A 143 8.83 12.56 1.39
CA VAL A 143 8.66 12.93 2.81
C VAL A 143 7.26 12.57 3.30
N GLY A 144 6.28 12.61 2.39
CA GLY A 144 4.91 12.26 2.69
C GLY A 144 4.02 13.43 3.13
N ASN A 145 4.38 14.65 2.75
CA ASN A 145 3.63 15.86 3.07
C ASN A 145 2.42 15.99 2.13
N THR A 146 1.29 15.38 2.53
CA THR A 146 0.05 15.29 1.72
C THR A 146 -0.48 16.65 1.29
N GLU A 147 -0.46 17.64 2.18
CA GLU A 147 -0.94 19.00 1.89
C GLU A 147 -0.03 19.73 0.89
N ALA A 148 1.30 19.58 1.02
CA ALA A 148 2.23 20.09 0.03
C ALA A 148 2.05 19.42 -1.34
N VAL A 149 1.86 18.10 -1.38
CA VAL A 149 1.59 17.35 -2.62
C VAL A 149 0.33 17.88 -3.31
N LYS A 150 -0.80 17.99 -2.59
CA LYS A 150 -2.05 18.50 -3.15
C LYS A 150 -1.88 19.92 -3.69
N PHE A 151 -1.25 20.81 -2.93
CA PHE A 151 -1.06 22.20 -3.34
C PHE A 151 -0.14 22.33 -4.56
N LEU A 152 1.03 21.67 -4.53
CA LEU A 152 1.99 21.70 -5.63
C LEU A 152 1.42 21.02 -6.88
N TRP A 153 0.59 19.97 -6.74
CA TRP A 153 -0.04 19.33 -7.87
C TRP A 153 -0.92 20.29 -8.71
N TRP A 154 -1.73 21.11 -8.03
CA TRP A 154 -2.65 22.02 -8.71
C TRP A 154 -2.01 23.33 -9.14
N VAL A 155 -1.13 23.90 -8.30
CA VAL A 155 -0.58 25.25 -8.48
C VAL A 155 0.88 25.23 -8.95
N GLY A 156 1.65 24.25 -8.47
CA GLY A 156 3.11 24.26 -8.56
C GLY A 156 3.73 23.45 -9.70
N ILE A 157 2.98 22.61 -10.40
CA ILE A 157 3.51 21.78 -11.48
C ILE A 157 3.22 22.41 -12.84
N ASN A 158 4.29 22.60 -13.61
CA ASN A 158 4.18 23.04 -15.00
C ASN A 158 3.47 21.97 -15.85
N SER A 159 2.49 22.38 -16.66
CA SER A 159 1.68 21.47 -17.48
C SER A 159 2.52 20.63 -18.45
N GLN A 160 3.66 21.16 -18.92
CA GLN A 160 4.57 20.44 -19.81
C GLN A 160 5.19 19.20 -19.14
N TYR A 161 5.49 19.28 -17.85
CA TYR A 161 6.17 18.21 -17.09
C TYR A 161 5.21 17.38 -16.24
N ARG A 162 3.92 17.76 -16.18
CA ARG A 162 2.91 17.14 -15.33
C ARG A 162 2.85 15.62 -15.47
N ARG A 163 2.94 15.08 -16.68
CA ARG A 163 2.90 13.63 -16.92
C ARG A 163 4.13 12.90 -16.39
N ALA A 164 5.33 13.45 -16.61
CA ALA A 164 6.58 12.86 -16.09
C ALA A 164 6.64 12.94 -14.56
N GLN A 165 6.19 14.05 -13.99
CA GLN A 165 6.08 14.25 -12.55
C GLN A 165 5.05 13.31 -11.93
N PHE A 166 3.90 13.13 -12.58
CA PHE A 166 2.84 12.22 -12.13
C PHE A 166 3.36 10.79 -11.99
N TRP A 167 3.98 10.25 -13.03
CA TRP A 167 4.54 8.90 -12.98
C TRP A 167 5.59 8.75 -11.88
N SER A 168 6.51 9.71 -11.77
CA SER A 168 7.58 9.69 -10.78
C SER A 168 7.01 9.78 -9.35
N ALA A 169 5.97 10.58 -9.15
CA ALA A 169 5.27 10.71 -7.89
C ALA A 169 4.48 9.45 -7.53
N LEU A 170 3.80 8.84 -8.50
CA LEU A 170 3.07 7.60 -8.31
C LEU A 170 4.02 6.49 -7.84
N TYR A 171 5.16 6.35 -8.54
CA TYR A 171 6.21 5.41 -8.17
C TYR A 171 6.79 5.68 -6.77
N ALA A 172 7.20 6.93 -6.49
CA ALA A 172 7.77 7.31 -5.20
C ALA A 172 6.78 7.12 -4.03
N ALA A 173 5.49 7.36 -4.25
CA ALA A 173 4.46 7.13 -3.25
C ALA A 173 4.29 5.65 -2.92
N ALA A 174 4.37 4.76 -3.92
CA ALA A 174 4.30 3.32 -3.71
C ALA A 174 5.56 2.77 -3.02
N GLU A 175 6.75 3.24 -3.42
CA GLU A 175 8.04 2.86 -2.81
C GLU A 175 8.14 3.27 -1.34
N SER A 176 7.75 4.51 -1.03
CA SER A 176 7.74 5.05 0.33
C SER A 176 6.49 4.65 1.14
N ALA A 177 5.65 3.75 0.62
CA ALA A 177 4.39 3.30 1.24
C ALA A 177 3.46 4.44 1.71
N ARG A 178 3.43 5.57 0.98
CA ARG A 178 2.60 6.74 1.28
C ARG A 178 1.20 6.59 0.70
N LYS A 179 0.36 5.79 1.37
CA LYS A 179 -0.99 5.40 0.94
C LYS A 179 -1.90 6.59 0.59
N ASP A 180 -1.97 7.62 1.43
CA ASP A 180 -2.85 8.76 1.20
C ASP A 180 -2.48 9.54 -0.08
N ILE A 181 -1.18 9.65 -0.35
CA ILE A 181 -0.67 10.31 -1.56
C ILE A 181 -0.91 9.42 -2.77
N LEU A 182 -0.66 8.13 -2.64
CA LEU A 182 -0.90 7.16 -3.70
C LEU A 182 -2.38 7.15 -4.12
N LEU A 183 -3.30 7.14 -3.15
CA LEU A 183 -4.74 7.24 -3.38
C LEU A 183 -5.12 8.56 -4.03
N PHE A 184 -4.60 9.69 -3.54
CA PHE A 184 -4.84 11.00 -4.15
C PHE A 184 -4.41 11.02 -5.62
N LEU A 185 -3.22 10.52 -5.95
CA LEU A 185 -2.72 10.47 -7.32
C LEU A 185 -3.58 9.57 -8.22
N LEU A 186 -4.00 8.40 -7.72
CA LEU A 186 -4.88 7.49 -8.46
C LEU A 186 -6.30 8.06 -8.64
N ASP A 187 -6.81 8.82 -7.68
CA ASP A 187 -8.12 9.49 -7.80
C ASP A 187 -8.08 10.60 -8.85
N VAL A 188 -6.98 11.37 -8.91
CA VAL A 188 -6.80 12.39 -9.94
C VAL A 188 -6.71 11.78 -11.35
N SER A 189 -6.14 10.59 -11.48
CA SER A 189 -6.01 9.88 -12.76
C SER A 189 -7.13 8.87 -13.03
N GLU A 190 -8.31 9.06 -12.43
CA GLU A 190 -9.41 8.08 -12.53
C GLU A 190 -9.87 7.82 -13.97
N ASN A 191 -9.84 8.86 -14.81
CA ASN A 191 -10.26 8.78 -16.21
C ASN A 191 -9.09 8.55 -17.19
N ASP A 192 -7.86 8.45 -16.69
CA ASP A 192 -6.68 8.32 -17.53
C ASP A 192 -6.54 6.88 -18.06
N THR A 193 -6.19 6.78 -19.34
CA THR A 193 -5.94 5.49 -19.98
C THR A 193 -4.64 4.86 -19.48
N PHE A 194 -4.48 3.55 -19.69
CA PHE A 194 -3.27 2.82 -19.28
C PHE A 194 -1.97 3.49 -19.77
N SER A 195 -1.93 3.92 -21.03
CA SER A 195 -0.75 4.53 -21.65
C SER A 195 -0.45 5.94 -21.15
N GLU A 196 -1.45 6.64 -20.57
CA GLU A 196 -1.26 7.97 -19.99
C GLU A 196 -0.67 7.90 -18.59
N VAL A 197 -1.05 6.86 -17.83
CA VAL A 197 -0.56 6.59 -16.48
C VAL A 197 0.80 5.89 -16.52
N PHE A 198 0.97 4.90 -17.40
CA PHE A 198 2.15 4.04 -17.44
C PHE A 198 2.98 4.29 -18.70
N PRO A 199 4.19 4.86 -18.58
CA PRO A 199 5.03 5.15 -19.75
C PRO A 199 5.50 3.89 -20.49
N LYS A 200 5.71 2.79 -19.76
CA LYS A 200 6.22 1.51 -20.28
C LYS A 200 5.60 0.34 -19.52
N GLU A 201 5.44 -0.80 -20.19
CA GLU A 201 4.90 -2.01 -19.58
C GLU A 201 5.80 -2.56 -18.46
N ASP A 202 7.12 -2.61 -18.64
CA ASP A 202 8.03 -3.08 -17.58
C ASP A 202 7.95 -2.20 -16.32
N SER A 203 7.81 -0.88 -16.52
CA SER A 203 7.60 0.09 -15.44
C SER A 203 6.25 -0.11 -14.75
N ALA A 204 5.20 -0.44 -15.49
CA ALA A 204 3.88 -0.74 -14.96
C ALA A 204 3.87 -2.04 -14.14
N ALA A 205 4.50 -3.10 -14.65
CA ALA A 205 4.69 -4.36 -13.94
C ALA A 205 5.45 -4.15 -12.64
N TYR A 206 6.54 -3.37 -12.69
CA TYR A 206 7.33 -3.01 -11.53
C TYR A 206 6.52 -2.24 -10.49
N PHE A 207 5.71 -1.28 -10.92
CA PHE A 207 4.86 -0.52 -10.02
C PHE A 207 3.85 -1.41 -9.28
N LEU A 208 3.14 -2.30 -9.98
CA LEU A 208 2.24 -3.26 -9.31
C LEU A 208 3.01 -4.13 -8.29
N ILE A 209 4.18 -4.63 -8.68
CA ILE A 209 5.06 -5.40 -7.79
C ILE A 209 5.45 -4.59 -6.55
N GLN A 210 5.77 -3.30 -6.70
CA GLN A 210 6.12 -2.45 -5.59
C GLN A 210 4.95 -2.18 -4.65
N VAL A 211 3.74 -1.96 -5.18
CA VAL A 211 2.52 -1.81 -4.36
C VAL A 211 2.22 -3.09 -3.56
N ILE A 212 2.42 -4.26 -4.17
CA ILE A 212 2.29 -5.56 -3.48
C ILE A 212 3.39 -5.72 -2.42
N ALA A 213 4.64 -5.40 -2.77
CA ALA A 213 5.80 -5.58 -1.91
C ALA A 213 5.73 -4.68 -0.67
N SER A 214 5.35 -3.41 -0.83
CA SER A 214 5.23 -2.43 0.27
C SER A 214 4.11 -2.77 1.25
N GLY A 215 3.24 -3.74 0.93
CA GLY A 215 2.18 -4.18 1.84
C GLY A 215 1.05 -3.15 1.95
N CYS A 216 0.87 -2.33 0.92
CA CYS A 216 -0.24 -1.38 0.79
C CYS A 216 -1.58 -2.09 0.52
N TYR A 217 -1.92 -3.09 1.32
CA TYR A 217 -3.23 -3.76 1.32
C TYR A 217 -4.31 -2.93 2.03
N ASP A 218 -3.99 -1.69 2.41
CA ASP A 218 -4.88 -0.90 3.24
C ASP A 218 -6.22 -0.65 2.55
N PHE A 219 -7.25 -0.68 3.36
CA PHE A 219 -8.62 -0.52 2.91
C PHE A 219 -8.84 0.93 2.58
N SER A 220 -8.97 1.22 1.29
CA SER A 220 -9.54 2.50 0.90
C SER A 220 -10.98 2.54 1.41
N LEU A 221 -11.23 3.34 2.46
CA LEU A 221 -12.57 3.56 3.02
C LEU A 221 -13.59 3.96 1.95
N ARG A 222 -13.11 4.55 0.84
CA ARG A 222 -13.92 5.03 -0.27
C ARG A 222 -14.35 3.93 -1.24
N LYS A 223 -13.51 2.92 -1.49
CA LYS A 223 -13.73 1.90 -2.53
C LYS A 223 -13.95 0.48 -1.99
N GLN A 224 -13.79 0.26 -0.69
CA GLN A 224 -13.92 -1.06 -0.04
C GLN A 224 -12.99 -2.14 -0.65
N THR A 225 -11.91 -1.73 -1.31
CA THR A 225 -10.89 -2.57 -1.95
C THR A 225 -9.50 -2.09 -1.55
N ASP A 226 -8.53 -3.01 -1.58
CA ASP A 226 -7.12 -2.64 -1.44
C ASP A 226 -6.59 -1.96 -2.72
N ILE A 227 -5.54 -1.16 -2.59
CA ILE A 227 -4.98 -0.36 -3.68
C ILE A 227 -4.50 -1.25 -4.83
N ALA A 228 -3.90 -2.40 -4.52
CA ALA A 228 -3.43 -3.33 -5.55
C ALA A 228 -4.62 -3.92 -6.35
N SER A 229 -5.70 -4.32 -5.68
CA SER A 229 -6.92 -4.77 -6.35
C SER A 229 -7.56 -3.66 -7.18
N ASP A 230 -7.70 -2.43 -6.64
CA ASP A 230 -8.23 -1.29 -7.40
C ASP A 230 -7.42 -1.05 -8.68
N LEU A 231 -6.10 -1.13 -8.59
CA LEU A 231 -5.20 -0.95 -9.71
C LEU A 231 -5.38 -2.04 -10.79
N VAL A 232 -5.45 -3.32 -10.41
CA VAL A 232 -5.63 -4.42 -11.36
C VAL A 232 -7.06 -4.43 -11.93
N ILE A 233 -8.05 -3.97 -11.16
CA ILE A 233 -9.42 -3.79 -11.64
C ILE A 233 -9.47 -2.71 -12.71
N ARG A 234 -8.89 -1.53 -12.41
CA ARG A 234 -8.86 -0.38 -13.33
C ARG A 234 -7.99 -0.64 -14.56
N TYR A 235 -6.87 -1.33 -14.39
CA TYR A 235 -5.92 -1.64 -15.45
C TYR A 235 -5.69 -3.16 -15.55
N PRO A 236 -6.64 -3.92 -16.15
CA PRO A 236 -6.57 -5.37 -16.28
C PRO A 236 -5.25 -5.90 -16.84
N ARG A 237 -4.66 -5.17 -17.80
CA ARG A 237 -3.40 -5.50 -18.46
C ARG A 237 -2.25 -5.71 -17.47
N LEU A 238 -2.25 -5.03 -16.31
CA LEU A 238 -1.22 -5.19 -15.28
C LEU A 238 -1.10 -6.62 -14.74
N ALA A 239 -2.18 -7.41 -14.78
CA ALA A 239 -2.19 -8.78 -14.25
C ALA A 239 -1.23 -9.71 -15.01
N THR A 240 -1.06 -9.47 -16.32
CA THR A 240 -0.29 -10.33 -17.22
C THR A 240 1.12 -9.83 -17.49
N LEU A 241 1.44 -8.58 -17.13
CA LEU A 241 2.75 -8.01 -17.40
C LEU A 241 3.84 -8.69 -16.57
N THR A 242 4.94 -8.96 -17.25
CA THR A 242 6.14 -9.54 -16.67
C THR A 242 7.30 -8.56 -16.80
N ARG A 243 8.13 -8.53 -15.76
CA ARG A 243 9.40 -7.80 -15.79
C ARG A 243 10.45 -8.56 -16.59
N ALA A 244 11.48 -7.85 -17.03
CA ALA A 244 12.65 -8.46 -17.68
C ALA A 244 13.33 -9.58 -16.86
N ASN A 245 13.21 -9.56 -15.53
CA ASN A 245 13.74 -10.60 -14.63
C ASN A 245 12.76 -11.80 -14.42
N GLY A 246 11.61 -11.82 -15.09
CA GLY A 246 10.57 -12.83 -14.95
C GLY A 246 9.71 -12.70 -13.68
N ASP A 247 9.72 -11.54 -13.01
CA ASP A 247 8.80 -11.25 -11.91
C ASP A 247 7.51 -10.59 -12.41
N PHE A 248 6.40 -10.96 -11.79
CA PHE A 248 5.05 -10.43 -12.04
C PHE A 248 4.24 -10.51 -10.74
N GLY A 249 3.09 -9.83 -10.68
CA GLY A 249 2.32 -9.63 -9.45
C GLY A 249 2.01 -10.92 -8.68
N LEU A 250 1.50 -11.95 -9.37
CA LEU A 250 1.13 -13.22 -8.74
C LEU A 250 2.34 -13.99 -8.19
N LYS A 251 3.49 -13.98 -8.89
CA LYS A 251 4.73 -14.60 -8.38
C LYS A 251 5.27 -13.87 -7.15
N VAL A 252 5.15 -12.54 -7.09
CA VAL A 252 5.59 -11.77 -5.92
C VAL A 252 4.69 -12.03 -4.71
N LEU A 253 3.37 -12.14 -4.92
CA LEU A 253 2.44 -12.60 -3.87
C LEU A 253 2.81 -13.99 -3.35
N ALA A 254 3.14 -14.92 -4.25
CA ALA A 254 3.59 -16.27 -3.91
C ALA A 254 4.92 -16.31 -3.10
N ARG A 255 5.67 -15.21 -3.01
CA ARG A 255 6.86 -15.07 -2.16
C ARG A 255 6.56 -14.40 -0.81
N LYS A 256 5.44 -13.70 -0.70
CA LYS A 256 5.12 -12.83 0.44
C LYS A 256 4.38 -13.61 1.52
N VAL A 257 5.13 -14.43 2.26
CA VAL A 257 4.65 -15.30 3.34
C VAL A 257 3.82 -14.53 4.38
N SER A 258 4.22 -13.30 4.73
CA SER A 258 3.52 -12.45 5.71
C SER A 258 2.14 -11.94 5.25
N ALA A 259 1.79 -12.09 3.97
CA ALA A 259 0.49 -11.66 3.45
C ALA A 259 -0.60 -12.75 3.60
N PHE A 260 -0.28 -13.93 4.14
CA PHE A 260 -1.19 -15.06 4.25
C PHE A 260 -1.15 -15.70 5.64
N LYS A 261 -2.22 -16.40 6.00
CA LYS A 261 -2.34 -17.06 7.30
C LYS A 261 -1.28 -18.13 7.48
N SER A 262 -0.97 -18.90 6.43
CA SER A 262 0.08 -19.93 6.43
C SER A 262 1.47 -19.42 6.84
N GLY A 263 1.72 -18.13 6.62
CA GLY A 263 2.96 -17.47 7.02
C GLY A 263 2.93 -16.78 8.37
N SER A 264 1.75 -16.67 8.99
CA SER A 264 1.57 -16.03 10.28
C SER A 264 1.84 -17.03 11.40
N ASN A 265 2.73 -16.69 12.33
CA ASN A 265 3.02 -17.53 13.48
C ASN A 265 2.09 -17.17 14.64
N HIS A 266 0.81 -17.52 14.53
CA HIS A 266 -0.16 -17.31 15.59
C HIS A 266 0.09 -18.32 16.72
N GLN A 267 0.29 -17.83 17.94
CA GLN A 267 0.36 -18.66 19.15
C GLN A 267 -1.08 -19.03 19.55
N GLY A 268 -1.35 -20.26 19.98
CA GLY A 268 -2.71 -20.88 19.99
C GLY A 268 -3.92 -20.04 20.40
N TRP A 269 -3.81 -19.06 21.32
CA TRP A 269 -4.91 -18.13 21.64
C TRP A 269 -5.19 -17.08 20.55
N GLN A 270 -4.17 -16.65 19.81
CA GLN A 270 -4.28 -15.76 18.66
C GLN A 270 -5.06 -16.43 17.52
N ASP A 271 -4.90 -17.75 17.33
CA ASP A 271 -5.69 -18.53 16.37
C ASP A 271 -7.18 -18.57 16.74
N ILE A 272 -7.48 -18.65 18.04
CA ILE A 272 -8.85 -18.59 18.54
C ILE A 272 -9.48 -17.23 18.20
N ILE A 273 -8.77 -16.12 18.47
CA ILE A 273 -9.23 -14.77 18.12
C ILE A 273 -9.40 -14.62 16.61
N TYR A 274 -8.43 -15.11 15.83
CA TYR A 274 -8.47 -15.09 14.37
C TYR A 274 -9.69 -15.84 13.83
N ASN A 275 -10.02 -17.00 14.37
CA ASN A 275 -11.12 -17.84 13.88
C ASN A 275 -12.51 -17.38 14.37
N LEU A 276 -12.61 -16.82 15.59
CA LEU A 276 -13.89 -16.38 16.18
C LEU A 276 -14.53 -15.20 15.46
N GLN A 277 -13.73 -14.39 14.77
CA GLN A 277 -14.25 -13.18 14.14
C GLN A 277 -14.78 -13.49 12.75
N SER A 278 -16.09 -13.54 12.55
CA SER A 278 -16.63 -13.49 11.18
C SER A 278 -16.35 -12.11 10.60
N LEU A 279 -15.52 -12.04 9.56
CA LEU A 279 -15.50 -10.85 8.71
C LEU A 279 -16.91 -10.74 8.15
N LYS A 280 -17.61 -9.64 8.44
CA LYS A 280 -18.83 -9.26 7.73
C LYS A 280 -18.42 -8.90 6.29
N VAL A 281 -18.07 -9.90 5.50
CA VAL A 281 -18.02 -9.80 4.06
C VAL A 281 -19.48 -9.70 3.64
N THR A 282 -19.88 -8.52 3.16
CA THR A 282 -21.15 -8.34 2.48
C THR A 282 -21.22 -9.35 1.34
N LYS A 283 -21.97 -10.44 1.56
CA LYS A 283 -22.44 -11.32 0.50
C LYS A 283 -23.45 -10.50 -0.30
N GLU A 284 -23.02 -9.91 -1.40
CA GLU A 284 -23.92 -9.68 -2.52
C GLU A 284 -23.49 -10.60 -3.67
N GLU A 285 -24.51 -11.21 -4.26
CA GLU A 285 -24.52 -12.01 -5.49
C GLU A 285 -24.11 -13.49 -5.41
N SER A 286 -25.06 -14.32 -4.97
CA SER A 286 -25.49 -15.49 -5.76
C SER A 286 -26.93 -15.86 -5.39
N THR A 287 -27.86 -15.61 -6.31
CA THR A 287 -29.25 -16.07 -6.24
C THR A 287 -29.34 -17.55 -6.61
N SER A 288 -30.12 -18.33 -5.85
CA SER A 288 -31.25 -19.16 -6.33
C SER A 288 -31.60 -20.29 -5.35
N HIS A 289 -32.90 -20.56 -5.30
CA HIS A 289 -33.65 -21.50 -4.47
C HIS A 289 -33.03 -22.89 -4.28
N ILE A 290 -33.19 -23.47 -3.08
CA ILE A 290 -34.13 -24.59 -2.80
C ILE A 290 -33.99 -25.05 -1.33
N LYS A 291 -35.17 -25.25 -0.72
CA LYS A 291 -35.54 -26.06 0.47
C LYS A 291 -35.18 -25.57 1.87
N GLY A 292 -36.25 -25.29 2.60
CA GLY A 292 -36.50 -25.99 3.86
C GLY A 292 -36.82 -25.07 5.02
N ASP A 293 -37.99 -24.43 4.99
CA ASP A 293 -38.70 -24.10 6.23
C ASP A 293 -38.77 -25.37 7.09
N ILE A 294 -38.25 -25.28 8.31
CA ILE A 294 -38.80 -25.78 9.59
C ILE A 294 -37.75 -25.44 10.64
N GLU A 295 -37.99 -24.38 11.41
CA GLU A 295 -37.83 -24.40 12.87
C GLU A 295 -38.55 -23.18 13.47
N LYS A 296 -39.80 -23.42 13.87
CA LYS A 296 -40.48 -22.62 14.89
C LYS A 296 -39.74 -22.84 16.21
N GLY A 297 -39.34 -21.75 16.88
CA GLY A 297 -38.68 -21.81 18.18
C GLY A 297 -38.75 -20.51 18.96
N ILE A 298 -39.95 -20.23 19.53
CA ILE A 298 -40.20 -19.55 20.82
C ILE A 298 -39.62 -18.14 21.00
N ASP A 299 -40.54 -17.16 21.00
CA ASP A 299 -40.32 -15.78 21.46
C ASP A 299 -39.79 -15.74 22.90
N GLY A 300 -38.55 -15.27 23.06
CA GLY A 300 -37.97 -14.85 24.35
C GLY A 300 -38.03 -13.32 24.51
N PRO A 301 -38.04 -12.79 25.75
CA PRO A 301 -38.41 -11.39 26.02
C PRO A 301 -37.38 -10.39 25.48
N GLN A 302 -37.86 -9.26 24.96
CA GLN A 302 -37.08 -8.16 24.34
C GLN A 302 -35.85 -7.67 25.14
N VAL A 303 -35.78 -7.98 26.44
CA VAL A 303 -34.65 -7.71 27.33
C VAL A 303 -33.37 -8.48 26.94
N THR A 304 -33.47 -9.65 26.30
CA THR A 304 -32.29 -10.39 25.82
C THR A 304 -31.64 -9.73 24.61
N ARG A 305 -32.41 -9.01 23.78
CA ARG A 305 -31.93 -8.33 22.56
C ARG A 305 -31.08 -7.09 22.88
N GLN A 306 -31.48 -6.29 23.87
CA GLN A 306 -30.69 -5.13 24.32
C GLN A 306 -29.39 -5.55 25.02
N ARG A 307 -29.42 -6.57 25.89
CA ARG A 307 -28.20 -7.13 26.52
C ARG A 307 -27.22 -7.70 25.50
N ARG A 308 -27.73 -8.35 24.44
CA ARG A 308 -26.91 -8.90 23.36
C ARG A 308 -26.25 -7.79 22.54
N ASN A 309 -26.93 -6.68 22.30
CA ASN A 309 -26.36 -5.51 21.62
C ASN A 309 -25.33 -4.77 22.48
N TRP A 310 -25.60 -4.59 23.78
CA TRP A 310 -24.64 -4.00 24.71
C TRP A 310 -23.39 -4.87 24.88
N ALA A 311 -23.54 -6.18 25.05
CA ALA A 311 -22.43 -7.12 25.07
C ALA A 311 -21.65 -7.08 23.73
N ARG A 312 -22.35 -7.00 22.60
CA ARG A 312 -21.72 -6.87 21.28
C ARG A 312 -20.94 -5.56 21.12
N HIS A 313 -21.45 -4.45 21.66
CA HIS A 313 -20.74 -3.17 21.67
C HIS A 313 -19.57 -3.14 22.64
N LEU A 314 -19.69 -3.77 23.81
CA LEU A 314 -18.58 -3.94 24.76
C LEU A 314 -17.49 -4.84 24.19
N VAL A 315 -17.88 -5.89 23.46
CA VAL A 315 -16.97 -6.74 22.69
C VAL A 315 -16.34 -5.92 21.55
N GLU A 316 -17.09 -5.23 20.70
CA GLU A 316 -16.52 -4.37 19.65
C GLU A 316 -15.55 -3.31 20.22
N TYR A 317 -15.89 -2.69 21.35
CA TYR A 317 -15.04 -1.72 22.06
C TYR A 317 -13.79 -2.37 22.67
N PHE A 318 -13.93 -3.56 23.25
CA PHE A 318 -12.80 -4.34 23.75
C PHE A 318 -11.85 -4.73 22.62
N TRP A 319 -12.37 -5.02 21.43
CA TRP A 319 -11.55 -5.41 20.27
C TRP A 319 -10.84 -4.21 19.63
N THR A 320 -11.38 -3.00 19.73
CA THR A 320 -10.74 -1.78 19.20
C THR A 320 -9.69 -1.19 20.15
N PHE A 321 -9.86 -1.35 21.46
CA PHE A 321 -8.96 -0.79 22.47
C PHE A 321 -7.77 -1.67 22.85
N VAL A 322 -7.81 -2.98 22.56
CA VAL A 322 -6.67 -3.88 22.82
C VAL A 322 -5.75 -3.92 21.59
N PRO A 323 -4.52 -3.37 21.64
CA PRO A 323 -3.65 -3.27 20.46
C PRO A 323 -3.35 -4.62 19.80
N CYS A 324 -3.20 -5.69 20.60
CA CYS A 324 -2.96 -7.04 20.09
C CYS A 324 -4.15 -7.61 19.30
N ILE A 325 -5.38 -7.29 19.70
CA ILE A 325 -6.58 -7.74 18.98
C ILE A 325 -6.74 -6.96 17.68
N LYS A 326 -6.51 -5.64 17.72
CA LYS A 326 -6.48 -4.79 16.53
C LYS A 326 -5.43 -5.27 15.52
N HIS A 327 -4.24 -5.66 15.98
CA HIS A 327 -3.21 -6.23 15.11
C HIS A 327 -3.69 -7.51 14.40
N ILE A 328 -4.31 -8.44 15.13
CA ILE A 328 -4.87 -9.68 14.55
C ILE A 328 -6.00 -9.37 13.55
N GLN A 329 -6.82 -8.35 13.82
CA GLN A 329 -7.85 -7.88 12.89
C GLN A 329 -7.25 -7.35 11.59
N ASP A 330 -6.23 -6.50 11.70
CA ASP A 330 -5.55 -5.89 10.56
C ASP A 330 -4.82 -6.97 9.73
N GLU A 331 -4.17 -7.95 10.38
CA GLU A 331 -3.59 -9.13 9.71
C GLU A 331 -4.65 -9.96 8.98
N LYS A 332 -5.76 -10.28 9.65
CA LYS A 332 -6.84 -11.06 9.04
C LYS A 332 -7.44 -10.38 7.81
N LYS A 333 -7.58 -9.06 7.87
CA LYS A 333 -8.04 -8.24 6.75
C LYS A 333 -7.05 -8.28 5.60
N MET A 334 -5.76 -8.13 5.91
CA MET A 334 -4.67 -8.26 4.94
C MET A 334 -4.69 -9.62 4.24
N HIS A 335 -4.84 -10.72 5.00
CA HIS A 335 -4.90 -12.07 4.44
C HIS A 335 -6.08 -12.25 3.48
N PHE A 336 -7.25 -11.73 3.85
CA PHE A 336 -8.44 -11.77 3.00
C PHE A 336 -8.23 -10.99 1.69
N GLN A 337 -7.65 -9.79 1.78
CA GLN A 337 -7.38 -8.94 0.60
C GLN A 337 -6.31 -9.56 -0.30
N ALA A 338 -5.22 -10.08 0.26
CA ALA A 338 -4.18 -10.77 -0.49
C ALA A 338 -4.75 -11.97 -1.25
N LEU A 339 -5.60 -12.78 -0.60
CA LEU A 339 -6.26 -13.91 -1.26
C LEU A 339 -7.24 -13.46 -2.35
N LYS A 340 -8.01 -12.40 -2.12
CA LYS A 340 -8.90 -11.81 -3.14
C LYS A 340 -8.11 -11.35 -4.37
N LEU A 341 -6.98 -10.67 -4.16
CA LEU A 341 -6.09 -10.22 -5.23
C LEU A 341 -5.50 -11.41 -6.00
N VAL A 342 -5.10 -12.49 -5.31
CA VAL A 342 -4.61 -13.73 -5.96
C VAL A 342 -5.68 -14.32 -6.87
N LYS A 343 -6.92 -14.48 -6.38
CA LYS A 343 -8.03 -15.03 -7.19
C LYS A 343 -8.28 -14.16 -8.41
N TYR A 344 -8.30 -12.85 -8.25
CA TYR A 344 -8.49 -11.91 -9.35
C TYR A 344 -7.37 -11.98 -10.39
N LEU A 345 -6.11 -12.06 -9.96
CA LEU A 345 -4.97 -12.24 -10.87
C LEU A 345 -5.06 -13.56 -11.64
N CYS A 346 -5.50 -14.66 -11.00
CA CYS A 346 -5.72 -15.94 -11.66
C CYS A 346 -6.82 -15.86 -12.73
N GLU A 347 -7.97 -15.26 -12.40
CA GLU A 347 -9.07 -15.04 -13.36
C GLU A 347 -8.63 -14.18 -14.55
N ARG A 348 -7.80 -13.17 -14.30
CA ARG A 348 -7.27 -12.29 -15.35
C ARG A 348 -6.22 -12.96 -16.22
N LEU A 349 -5.33 -13.76 -15.65
CA LEU A 349 -4.40 -14.60 -16.42
C LEU A 349 -5.14 -15.57 -17.35
N LYS A 350 -6.25 -16.15 -16.87
CA LYS A 350 -7.08 -17.09 -17.65
C LYS A 350 -7.82 -16.42 -18.81
N SER A 351 -8.18 -15.14 -18.69
CA SER A 351 -9.01 -14.43 -19.67
C SER A 351 -8.24 -13.64 -20.73
N GLN A 352 -7.00 -13.21 -20.45
CA GLN A 352 -6.27 -12.27 -21.33
C GLN A 352 -5.14 -12.88 -22.15
N ASN A 353 -4.63 -14.07 -21.81
CA ASN A 353 -3.46 -14.65 -22.45
C ASN A 353 -3.82 -15.87 -23.31
N ASN A 354 -2.97 -16.18 -24.28
CA ASN A 354 -2.94 -17.50 -24.89
C ASN A 354 -2.81 -18.55 -23.78
N SER A 355 -3.56 -19.66 -23.87
CA SER A 355 -3.59 -20.72 -22.84
C SER A 355 -2.18 -21.11 -22.38
N ASP A 356 -1.22 -21.21 -23.30
CA ASP A 356 0.14 -21.66 -23.01
C ASP A 356 0.96 -20.65 -22.20
N ASP A 357 0.78 -19.35 -22.41
CA ASP A 357 1.54 -18.33 -21.67
C ASP A 357 0.93 -18.09 -20.29
N ALA A 358 -0.41 -18.16 -20.17
CA ALA A 358 -1.09 -18.16 -18.88
C ALA A 358 -0.60 -19.34 -18.01
N ASP A 359 -0.50 -20.53 -18.60
CA ASP A 359 -0.01 -21.72 -17.92
C ASP A 359 1.43 -21.57 -17.43
N LYS A 360 2.34 -21.03 -18.25
CA LYS A 360 3.73 -20.79 -17.85
C LYS A 360 3.82 -19.85 -16.66
N LEU A 361 3.04 -18.76 -16.66
CA LEU A 361 3.01 -17.82 -15.55
C LEU A 361 2.41 -18.45 -14.30
N ALA A 362 1.24 -19.08 -14.42
CA ALA A 362 0.59 -19.77 -13.30
C ALA A 362 1.48 -20.89 -12.73
N LYS A 363 2.17 -21.67 -13.57
CA LYS A 363 3.17 -22.66 -13.18
C LYS A 363 4.30 -22.04 -12.36
N ASN A 364 4.88 -20.95 -12.82
CA ASN A 364 5.95 -20.26 -12.12
C ASN A 364 5.50 -19.74 -10.75
N ALA A 365 4.28 -19.19 -10.65
CA ALA A 365 3.72 -18.74 -9.39
C ALA A 365 3.42 -19.92 -8.44
N LEU A 366 2.85 -21.02 -8.94
CA LEU A 366 2.52 -22.23 -8.18
C LEU A 366 3.77 -22.82 -7.51
N LEU A 367 4.83 -23.05 -8.30
CA LEU A 367 6.08 -23.62 -7.80
C LEU A 367 6.77 -22.66 -6.83
N THR A 368 6.64 -21.36 -7.03
CA THR A 368 7.12 -20.35 -6.08
C THR A 368 6.35 -20.43 -4.75
N ALA A 369 5.02 -20.50 -4.78
CA ALA A 369 4.20 -20.63 -3.57
C ALA A 369 4.54 -21.91 -2.79
N ALA A 370 4.78 -23.03 -3.49
CA ALA A 370 5.23 -24.28 -2.88
C ALA A 370 6.61 -24.14 -2.21
N LYS A 371 7.56 -23.41 -2.82
CA LYS A 371 8.88 -23.14 -2.22
C LYS A 371 8.76 -22.32 -0.93
N PHE A 372 7.81 -21.39 -0.85
CA PHE A 372 7.61 -20.50 0.29
C PHE A 372 6.58 -21.01 1.31
N GLY A 373 5.83 -22.09 1.01
CA GLY A 373 4.90 -22.72 1.95
C GLY A 373 3.50 -22.10 1.96
N ILE A 374 3.13 -21.31 0.94
CA ILE A 374 1.88 -20.52 0.93
C ILE A 374 0.76 -21.34 0.27
N HIS A 375 0.13 -22.21 1.06
CA HIS A 375 -0.87 -23.15 0.55
C HIS A 375 -2.15 -22.48 0.01
N GLU A 376 -2.53 -21.30 0.49
CA GLU A 376 -3.73 -20.57 0.02
C GLU A 376 -3.56 -20.10 -1.43
N VAL A 377 -2.34 -19.73 -1.81
CA VAL A 377 -2.02 -19.35 -3.20
C VAL A 377 -2.02 -20.59 -4.10
N ILE A 378 -1.50 -21.72 -3.61
CA ILE A 378 -1.51 -23.00 -4.32
C ILE A 378 -2.95 -23.43 -4.61
N GLU A 379 -3.82 -23.41 -3.60
CA GLU A 379 -5.24 -23.75 -3.73
C GLU A 379 -5.92 -22.85 -4.79
N ALA A 380 -5.78 -21.53 -4.67
CA ALA A 380 -6.39 -20.59 -5.61
C ALA A 380 -5.87 -20.75 -7.07
N ILE A 381 -4.59 -21.08 -7.25
CA ILE A 381 -4.04 -21.36 -8.58
C ILE A 381 -4.59 -22.68 -9.13
N LEU A 382 -4.64 -23.74 -8.32
CA LEU A 382 -5.15 -25.05 -8.75
C LEU A 382 -6.66 -25.04 -9.03
N GLU A 383 -7.44 -24.23 -8.32
CA GLU A 383 -8.85 -23.95 -8.65
C GLU A 383 -8.99 -23.37 -10.07
N SER A 384 -8.07 -22.48 -10.46
CA SER A 384 -8.10 -21.80 -11.76
C SER A 384 -7.44 -22.61 -12.89
N PHE A 385 -6.39 -23.36 -12.58
CA PHE A 385 -5.54 -24.11 -13.50
C PHE A 385 -5.26 -25.55 -12.99
N PRO A 386 -6.26 -26.46 -12.99
CA PRO A 386 -6.12 -27.79 -12.39
C PRO A 386 -5.00 -28.67 -12.98
N LYS A 387 -4.69 -28.50 -14.27
CA LYS A 387 -3.63 -29.23 -14.99
C LYS A 387 -2.23 -29.01 -14.41
N LEU A 388 -2.03 -27.89 -13.70
CA LEU A 388 -0.73 -27.54 -13.13
C LEU A 388 -0.35 -28.40 -11.91
N ILE A 389 -1.22 -29.29 -11.45
CA ILE A 389 -0.85 -30.25 -10.40
C ILE A 389 0.34 -31.15 -10.80
N TRP A 390 0.50 -31.39 -12.11
CA TRP A 390 1.61 -32.14 -12.71
C TRP A 390 2.81 -31.25 -13.07
N ALA A 391 2.81 -29.98 -12.64
CA ALA A 391 3.88 -29.06 -12.99
C ALA A 391 5.19 -29.42 -12.25
N GLU A 392 6.27 -29.41 -13.01
CA GLU A 392 7.63 -29.62 -12.52
C GLU A 392 8.47 -28.35 -12.68
N ASP A 393 9.37 -28.10 -11.75
CA ASP A 393 10.32 -26.99 -11.89
C ASP A 393 11.43 -27.29 -12.92
N GLU A 394 12.35 -26.33 -13.10
CA GLU A 394 13.48 -26.48 -14.04
C GLU A 394 14.39 -27.66 -13.72
N LYS A 395 14.33 -28.18 -12.48
CA LYS A 395 15.07 -29.36 -12.01
C LYS A 395 14.23 -30.63 -12.07
N GLY A 396 13.08 -30.62 -12.76
CA GLY A 396 12.15 -31.76 -12.80
C GLY A 396 11.50 -32.08 -11.45
N LEU A 397 11.51 -31.15 -10.49
CA LEU A 397 10.90 -31.36 -9.18
C LEU A 397 9.42 -30.98 -9.23
N ASN A 398 8.56 -31.97 -8.97
CA ASN A 398 7.14 -31.73 -8.76
C ASN A 398 6.88 -31.01 -7.42
N ILE A 399 5.62 -30.66 -7.20
CA ILE A 399 5.21 -29.90 -6.02
C ILE A 399 5.41 -30.66 -4.70
N PHE A 400 5.35 -31.99 -4.70
CA PHE A 400 5.63 -32.83 -3.52
C PHE A 400 7.12 -32.82 -3.18
N HIS A 401 7.99 -32.96 -4.19
CA HIS A 401 9.44 -32.85 -4.01
C HIS A 401 9.81 -31.52 -3.35
N ILE A 402 9.23 -30.41 -3.85
CA ILE A 402 9.45 -29.07 -3.29
C ILE A 402 8.95 -28.98 -1.85
N ALA A 403 7.74 -29.47 -1.56
CA ALA A 403 7.16 -29.42 -0.21
C ALA A 403 8.02 -30.17 0.81
N ILE A 404 8.56 -31.34 0.45
CA ILE A 404 9.43 -32.15 1.31
C ILE A 404 10.81 -31.51 1.46
N GLU A 405 11.42 -31.08 0.36
CA GLU A 405 12.73 -30.42 0.38
C GLU A 405 12.69 -29.16 1.26
N LYS A 406 11.59 -28.41 1.22
CA LYS A 406 11.41 -27.18 2.02
C LYS A 406 10.74 -27.41 3.38
N ARG A 407 10.36 -28.65 3.74
CA ARG A 407 9.68 -29.03 5.00
C ARG A 407 8.36 -28.28 5.26
N HIS A 408 7.53 -28.10 4.23
CA HIS A 408 6.26 -27.38 4.32
C HIS A 408 5.08 -28.35 4.39
N ALA A 409 4.70 -28.75 5.61
CA ALA A 409 3.70 -29.80 5.89
C ALA A 409 2.32 -29.40 5.36
N ASN A 410 1.96 -28.14 5.56
CA ASN A 410 0.68 -27.60 5.12
C ASN A 410 0.51 -27.72 3.60
N VAL A 411 1.60 -27.53 2.84
CA VAL A 411 1.60 -27.70 1.38
C VAL A 411 1.45 -29.18 1.01
N PHE A 412 2.24 -30.06 1.63
CA PHE A 412 2.13 -31.50 1.42
C PHE A 412 0.71 -32.03 1.67
N ASN A 413 0.14 -31.68 2.84
CA ASN A 413 -1.20 -32.08 3.25
C ASN A 413 -2.28 -31.53 2.33
N LEU A 414 -2.15 -30.27 1.87
CA LEU A 414 -3.09 -29.70 0.90
C LEU A 414 -3.09 -30.50 -0.39
N ILE A 415 -1.92 -30.73 -1.00
CA ILE A 415 -1.81 -31.40 -2.29
C ILE A 415 -2.28 -32.85 -2.19
N TYR A 416 -1.96 -33.52 -1.09
CA TYR A 416 -2.43 -34.89 -0.81
C TYR A 416 -3.97 -34.98 -0.74
N ARG A 417 -4.64 -33.94 -0.22
CA ARG A 417 -6.11 -33.87 -0.14
C ARG A 417 -6.77 -33.45 -1.45
N VAL A 418 -6.17 -32.50 -2.18
CA VAL A 418 -6.79 -31.85 -3.35
C VAL A 418 -6.53 -32.62 -4.65
N GLY A 419 -5.44 -33.41 -4.73
CA GLY A 419 -4.99 -33.99 -5.99
C GLY A 419 -5.76 -35.21 -6.49
N PRO A 420 -6.38 -35.18 -7.69
CA PRO A 420 -6.77 -36.41 -8.37
C PRO A 420 -5.50 -37.22 -8.70
N ASN A 421 -5.57 -38.55 -8.59
CA ASN A 421 -4.44 -39.46 -8.84
C ASN A 421 -3.19 -39.19 -7.97
N ARG A 422 -3.38 -38.81 -6.70
CA ARG A 422 -2.31 -38.64 -5.68
C ARG A 422 -1.30 -39.78 -5.64
N GLU A 423 -1.75 -41.00 -5.90
CA GLU A 423 -0.93 -42.21 -5.91
C GLU A 423 0.13 -42.18 -7.03
N LEU A 424 -0.20 -41.61 -8.19
CA LEU A 424 0.75 -41.45 -9.30
C LEU A 424 1.79 -40.38 -8.99
N LEU A 425 1.37 -39.25 -8.40
CA LEU A 425 2.28 -38.16 -8.02
C LEU A 425 3.28 -38.58 -6.94
N VAL A 426 2.86 -39.41 -5.98
CA VAL A 426 3.72 -39.96 -4.92
C VAL A 426 4.74 -40.96 -5.47
N GLN A 427 4.40 -41.67 -6.55
CA GLN A 427 5.29 -42.63 -7.22
C GLN A 427 6.31 -41.95 -8.15
N MET A 428 6.11 -40.68 -8.51
CA MET A 428 7.07 -39.94 -9.33
C MET A 428 8.42 -39.85 -8.64
N ARG A 429 9.48 -39.94 -9.44
CA ARG A 429 10.87 -39.79 -8.99
C ARG A 429 11.39 -38.45 -9.46
N ASP A 430 12.28 -37.86 -8.68
CA ASP A 430 13.06 -36.71 -9.18
C ASP A 430 14.00 -37.16 -10.32
N PRO A 431 14.64 -36.23 -11.07
CA PRO A 431 15.58 -36.61 -12.13
C PRO A 431 16.82 -37.40 -11.66
N PHE A 432 17.04 -37.51 -10.35
CA PHE A 432 18.09 -38.33 -9.75
C PHE A 432 17.59 -39.70 -9.32
N GLY A 433 16.33 -40.04 -9.60
CA GLY A 433 15.71 -41.32 -9.24
C GLY A 433 15.26 -41.43 -7.79
N ASN A 434 15.32 -40.35 -7.00
CA ASN A 434 14.88 -40.31 -5.61
C ASN A 434 13.35 -40.32 -5.55
N ASN A 435 12.79 -41.16 -4.68
CA ASN A 435 11.38 -41.06 -4.29
C ASN A 435 11.21 -40.08 -3.11
N LEU A 436 9.96 -39.84 -2.70
CA LEU A 436 9.65 -38.93 -1.59
C LEU A 436 10.39 -39.28 -0.28
N LEU A 437 10.58 -40.56 0.03
CA LEU A 437 11.28 -41.01 1.25
C LEU A 437 12.77 -40.67 1.21
N HIS A 438 13.42 -40.82 0.05
CA HIS A 438 14.81 -40.38 -0.12
C HIS A 438 14.94 -38.87 0.12
N LEU A 439 13.98 -38.06 -0.34
CA LEU A 439 13.97 -36.61 -0.11
C LEU A 439 13.68 -36.25 1.35
N ALA A 440 12.81 -37.00 2.02
CA ALA A 440 12.52 -36.81 3.45
C ALA A 440 13.77 -37.10 4.30
N GLY A 441 14.57 -38.11 3.92
CA GLY A 441 15.84 -38.44 4.58
C GLY A 441 16.99 -37.46 4.34
N LYS A 442 16.86 -36.50 3.41
CA LYS A 442 17.90 -35.47 3.20
C LYS A 442 17.90 -34.45 4.33
N LEU A 443 19.06 -33.85 4.60
CA LEU A 443 19.22 -32.81 5.61
C LEU A 443 18.24 -31.65 5.38
N ALA A 444 17.59 -31.18 6.45
CA ALA A 444 16.70 -30.04 6.38
C ALA A 444 17.42 -28.77 5.86
N PRO A 445 16.70 -27.86 5.16
CA PRO A 445 17.26 -26.60 4.70
C PRO A 445 17.85 -25.80 5.86
N ARG A 446 18.97 -25.09 5.61
CA ARG A 446 19.68 -24.28 6.63
C ARG A 446 18.76 -23.38 7.47
N ASN A 447 17.76 -22.77 6.84
CA ASN A 447 16.79 -21.87 7.48
C ASN A 447 15.85 -22.57 8.48
N LYS A 448 15.70 -23.89 8.39
CA LYS A 448 14.94 -24.73 9.34
C LYS A 448 15.85 -25.54 10.26
N TYR A 449 17.04 -25.88 9.79
CA TYR A 449 18.10 -26.58 10.52
C TYR A 449 18.55 -25.81 11.77
N ASN A 450 18.72 -24.49 11.68
CA ASN A 450 19.23 -23.67 12.79
C ASN A 450 18.15 -23.14 13.76
N LEU A 451 16.87 -23.50 13.59
CA LEU A 451 15.78 -22.98 14.44
C LEU A 451 15.76 -23.59 15.84
N VAL A 452 16.49 -24.68 16.06
CA VAL A 452 16.44 -25.47 17.28
C VAL A 452 17.86 -25.63 17.83
N ILE A 453 18.08 -25.22 19.07
CA ILE A 453 19.36 -25.38 19.75
C ILE A 453 19.45 -26.83 20.25
N GLY A 454 20.29 -27.64 19.60
CA GLY A 454 20.64 -28.99 20.04
C GLY A 454 20.16 -30.12 19.12
N ALA A 455 21.04 -31.08 18.86
CA ALA A 455 20.81 -32.20 17.93
C ALA A 455 19.60 -33.08 18.29
N ALA A 456 19.31 -33.25 19.59
CA ALA A 456 18.18 -34.08 20.05
C ALA A 456 16.80 -33.47 19.70
N LEU A 457 16.61 -32.16 19.95
CA LEU A 457 15.37 -31.47 19.61
C LEU A 457 15.20 -31.32 18.10
N GLN A 458 16.31 -31.18 17.37
CA GLN A 458 16.30 -31.24 15.91
C GLN A 458 15.84 -32.61 15.41
N MET A 459 16.37 -33.70 15.97
CA MET A 459 15.96 -35.06 15.62
C MET A 459 14.49 -35.33 15.97
N GLN A 460 14.01 -34.85 17.11
CA GLN A 460 12.60 -34.95 17.49
C GLN A 460 11.67 -34.23 16.49
N ARG A 461 12.07 -33.05 16.01
CA ARG A 461 11.30 -32.30 15.02
C ARG A 461 11.29 -32.97 13.65
N GLU A 462 12.41 -33.54 13.22
CA GLU A 462 12.46 -34.33 11.99
C GLU A 462 11.61 -35.61 12.11
N LEU A 463 11.57 -36.26 13.29
CA LEU A 463 10.67 -37.40 13.53
C LEU A 463 9.19 -37.00 13.44
N GLN A 464 8.79 -35.89 14.06
CA GLN A 464 7.42 -35.36 13.93
C GLN A 464 7.06 -35.01 12.49
N TRP A 465 8.05 -34.57 11.69
CA TRP A 465 7.86 -34.34 10.26
C TRP A 465 7.61 -35.64 9.48
N PHE A 466 8.26 -36.75 9.85
CA PHE A 466 8.04 -38.06 9.21
C PHE A 466 6.65 -38.66 9.51
N GLU A 467 5.98 -38.22 10.58
CA GLU A 467 4.63 -38.66 10.94
C GLU A 467 3.50 -37.93 10.19
N VAL A 468 3.82 -36.80 9.53
CA VAL A 468 2.89 -36.04 8.68
C VAL A 468 2.77 -36.71 7.32
#